data_AF-A0A938CX81-F1
#
_entry.id   AF-A0A938CX81-F1
#
_cell.length_a   1.000
_cell.length_b   1.000
_cell.length_c   1.000
_cell.angle_alpha   90.00
_cell.angle_beta   90.00
_cell.angle_gamma   90.00
#
_symmetry.space_group_name_H-M   'P 1'
#
loop_
_entity.id
_entity.type
_entity.pdbx_description
1 polymer ?
#
loop_
_entity_poly.entity_id
_entity_poly.type
_entity_poly.pdbx_seq_one_letter_code
_entity_poly.pdbx_strand_id
1 'polypeptide(L)' 'ISTVMSPRTVITWAQNAAIFKDSGFAFRLSFLNKCDETERMLVAEYYQRVFGTELPESVASKA' A
#
# COMPACT_ATOMS: atom_id res chain seq x y z
N ILE A 1 -1.40 -4.44 -11.70
CA ILE A 1 -1.93 -3.17 -11.12
C ILE A 1 -3.45 -3.14 -11.08
N SER A 2 -4.16 -3.30 -12.21
CA SER A 2 -5.60 -2.99 -12.29
C SER A 2 -6.48 -3.84 -11.35
N THR A 3 -6.02 -5.04 -10.99
CA THR A 3 -6.66 -5.92 -9.99
C THR A 3 -6.39 -5.48 -8.55
N VAL A 4 -5.17 -5.06 -8.24
CA VAL A 4 -4.74 -4.62 -6.89
C VAL A 4 -5.23 -3.21 -6.55
N MET A 5 -5.29 -2.31 -7.54
CA MET A 5 -5.77 -0.93 -7.40
C MET A 5 -7.05 -0.69 -8.21
N SER A 6 -8.05 -1.52 -7.97
CA SER A 6 -9.42 -1.26 -8.44
C SER A 6 -10.07 -0.08 -7.68
N PRO A 7 -11.12 0.56 -8.24
CA PRO A 7 -11.90 1.56 -7.50
C PRO A 7 -12.41 1.06 -6.14
N ARG A 8 -12.74 -0.24 -6.05
CA ARG A 8 -13.18 -0.89 -4.81
C ARG A 8 -12.08 -0.87 -3.75
N THR A 9 -10.85 -1.22 -4.11
CA THR A 9 -9.71 -1.23 -3.17
C THR A 9 -9.32 0.18 -2.74
N VAL A 10 -9.51 1.20 -3.59
CA VAL A 10 -9.30 2.61 -3.22
C VAL A 10 -10.33 3.07 -2.18
N ILE A 11 -11.61 2.68 -2.34
CA ILE A 11 -12.64 2.96 -1.33
C ILE A 11 -12.31 2.29 0.00
N THR A 12 -11.88 1.02 -0.02
CA THR A 12 -11.43 0.32 1.19
C THR A 12 -10.25 1.02 1.85
N TRP A 13 -9.29 1.52 1.08
CA TRP A 13 -8.18 2.31 1.63
C TRP A 13 -8.67 3.59 2.33
N ALA A 14 -9.59 4.35 1.71
CA ALA A 14 -10.17 5.54 2.33
C ALA A 14 -10.91 5.22 3.64
N GLN A 15 -11.66 4.12 3.69
CA GLN A 15 -12.33 3.66 4.90
C GLN A 15 -11.33 3.30 6.00
N ASN A 16 -10.28 2.54 5.66
CA ASN A 16 -9.22 2.19 6.60
C ASN A 16 -8.48 3.44 7.10
N ALA A 17 -8.18 4.40 6.24
CA ALA A 17 -7.55 5.66 6.64
C ALA A 17 -8.44 6.45 7.62
N ALA A 18 -9.77 6.43 7.42
CA ALA A 18 -10.71 7.07 8.33
C ALA A 18 -10.79 6.38 9.70
N ILE A 19 -10.62 5.05 9.76
CA ILE A 19 -10.63 4.23 10.98
C ILE A 19 -9.32 4.40 11.75
N PHE A 20 -8.18 4.16 11.09
CA PHE A 20 -6.86 4.13 11.73
C PHE A 20 -6.24 5.52 11.89
N LYS A 21 -6.78 6.54 11.23
CA LYS A 21 -6.24 7.92 11.19
C LYS A 21 -4.79 7.98 10.69
N ASP A 22 -4.37 6.97 9.95
CA ASP A 22 -3.06 6.86 9.33
C ASP A 22 -3.23 6.33 7.90
N SER A 23 -3.06 7.22 6.93
CA SER A 23 -3.20 6.91 5.51
C SER A 23 -2.10 5.98 5.00
N GLY A 24 -0.89 6.04 5.57
CA GLY A 24 0.24 5.20 5.17
C GLY A 24 0.09 3.77 5.67
N PHE A 25 -0.32 3.60 6.93
CA PHE A 25 -0.68 2.29 7.47
C PHE A 25 -1.88 1.68 6.73
N ALA A 26 -2.93 2.48 6.48
CA ALA A 26 -4.10 2.03 5.73
C ALA A 26 -3.75 1.61 4.29
N PHE A 27 -2.79 2.28 3.66
CA PHE A 27 -2.32 1.93 2.31
C PHE A 27 -1.68 0.54 2.31
N ARG A 28 -0.80 0.26 3.27
CA ARG A 28 -0.16 -1.06 3.42
C ARG A 28 -1.19 -2.17 3.61
N LEU A 29 -2.16 -1.95 4.50
CA LEU A 29 -3.24 -2.91 4.73
C LEU A 29 -4.07 -3.20 3.47
N SER A 30 -4.28 -2.19 2.63
CA SER A 30 -5.20 -2.26 1.49
C SER A 30 -4.54 -2.80 0.21
N PHE A 31 -3.26 -2.49 0.00
CA PHE A 31 -2.55 -2.80 -1.25
C PHE A 31 -1.40 -3.79 -1.09
N LEU A 32 -0.61 -3.67 -0.02
CA LEU A 32 0.60 -4.48 0.17
C LEU A 32 0.28 -5.94 0.52
N ASN A 33 -0.72 -6.15 1.38
CA ASN A 33 -1.14 -7.51 1.78
C ASN A 33 -1.78 -8.33 0.66
N LYS A 34 -2.11 -7.70 -0.47
CA LYS A 34 -2.81 -8.31 -1.61
C LYS A 34 -2.00 -8.25 -2.89
N CYS A 35 -0.77 -7.72 -2.87
CA CYS A 35 0.07 -7.64 -4.06
C CYS A 35 0.96 -8.89 -4.18
N ASP A 36 1.09 -9.38 -5.40
CA ASP A 36 2.09 -10.38 -5.71
C ASP A 36 3.49 -9.76 -5.59
N GLU A 37 4.50 -10.60 -5.40
CA GLU A 37 5.89 -10.16 -5.18
C GLU A 37 6.44 -9.32 -6.34
N THR A 38 5.97 -9.61 -7.57
CA THR A 38 6.30 -8.87 -8.79
C THR A 38 5.76 -7.44 -8.79
N GLU A 39 4.70 -7.16 -8.03
CA GLU A 39 4.04 -5.85 -7.94
C GLU A 39 4.50 -5.05 -6.72
N ARG A 40 5.25 -5.65 -5.80
CA ARG A 40 5.68 -5.03 -4.54
C ARG A 40 6.58 -3.81 -4.76
N MET A 41 7.50 -3.87 -5.73
CA MET A 41 8.36 -2.72 -6.08
C MET A 41 7.53 -1.53 -6.58
N LEU A 42 6.50 -1.82 -7.36
CA LEU A 42 5.64 -0.81 -7.95
C LEU A 42 4.71 -0.17 -6.91
N VAL A 43 4.18 -0.98 -5.99
CA VAL A 43 3.43 -0.48 -4.81
C VAL A 43 4.33 0.40 -3.91
N ALA A 44 5.60 0.03 -3.73
CA ALA A 44 6.57 0.84 -2.98
C ALA A 44 6.86 2.18 -3.69
N GLU A 45 7.02 2.19 -5.01
CA GLU A 45 7.18 3.41 -5.80
C GLU A 45 5.95 4.33 -5.68
N TYR A 46 4.73 3.77 -5.74
CA TYR A 46 3.52 4.57 -5.53
C TYR A 46 3.43 5.13 -4.11
N TYR A 47 3.78 4.33 -3.10
CA TYR A 47 3.84 4.81 -1.72
C TYR A 47 4.84 5.96 -1.57
N GLN A 48 6.04 5.81 -2.13
CA GLN A 48 7.06 6.87 -2.12
C GLN A 48 6.60 8.13 -2.83
N ARG A 49 5.94 8.01 -3.99
CA ARG A 49 5.41 9.18 -4.73
C ARG A 49 4.28 9.89 -3.99
N VAL A 50 3.42 9.15 -3.30
CA VAL A 50 2.25 9.72 -2.60
C VAL A 50 2.63 10.31 -1.23
N PHE A 51 3.52 9.64 -0.49
CA PHE A 51 3.85 10.00 0.89
C PHE A 51 5.24 10.59 1.07
N GLY A 52 6.07 10.63 0.02
CA GLY A 52 7.45 11.12 0.09
C GLY A 52 8.35 10.27 0.98
N THR A 53 7.94 9.05 1.32
CA THR A 53 8.65 8.17 2.27
C THR A 53 8.78 6.76 1.72
N GLU A 54 9.86 6.08 2.08
CA GLU A 54 10.06 4.67 1.73
C GLU A 54 9.05 3.80 2.47
N LEU A 55 8.55 2.77 1.79
CA LEU A 55 7.62 1.81 2.40
C LEU A 55 8.43 0.94 3.41
N PRO A 56 8.05 0.88 4.70
CA PRO A 56 8.91 0.27 5.74
C PRO A 56 9.23 -1.23 5.54
N GLU A 57 8.45 -1.92 4.70
CA GLU A 57 8.58 -3.34 4.37
C GLU A 57 9.18 -3.60 2.97
N SER A 58 9.62 -2.56 2.24
CA SER A 58 10.30 -2.74 0.94
C SER A 58 11.75 -3.23 1.10
N VAL A 59 12.36 -2.99 2.26
CA VAL A 59 13.56 -3.70 2.70
C VAL A 59 13.13 -5.09 3.13
N ALA A 60 13.32 -6.04 2.22
CA ALA A 60 13.19 -7.48 2.40
C ALA A 60 13.51 -7.94 3.84
N SER A 61 12.68 -8.85 4.36
CA SER A 61 13.02 -9.78 5.45
C SER A 61 13.87 -9.18 6.58
N LYS A 62 13.25 -8.79 7.70
CA LYS A 62 13.92 -8.99 8.99
C LYS A 62 13.91 -10.49 9.31
N ALA A 63 14.78 -11.23 8.64
CA ALA A 63 15.32 -12.54 8.98
C ALA A 63 16.44 -12.87 7.98
#